data_AF-A0A4U0NMX9-F1
#
_entry.id   AF-A0A4U0NMX9-F1
#
_cell.length_a   1.000
_cell.length_b   1.000
_cell.length_c   1.000
_cell.angle_alpha   90.00
_cell.angle_beta   90.00
_cell.angle_gamma   90.00
#
_symmetry.space_group_name_H-M   'P 1'
#
loop_
_entity.id
_entity.type
_entity.pdbx_description
1 polymer ?
#
loop_
_entity_poly.entity_id
_entity_poly.type
_entity_poly.pdbx_seq_one_letter_code
_entity_poly.pdbx_strand_id
1 'polypeptide(L)'
;MSMPPIYVPLDRDEVVRCLGNRLPPRVGRPVLRVPTDAEVQTGGVCVFPIEGRPGYLYYLLDGLIVEQDAGPVDEALAALIPGSVLETVPGDIPPETPPTSPSDPPWDPAGLRTDAPTE
;
A
#
# COMPACT_ATOMS: atom_id res chain seq x y z
N MET A 1 -12.91 -0.98 29.04
CA MET A 1 -11.58 -0.88 28.42
C MET A 1 -11.50 -2.01 27.42
N SER A 2 -11.01 -1.80 26.20
CA SER A 2 -10.81 -2.94 25.28
C SER A 2 -9.66 -3.81 25.80
N MET A 3 -9.80 -5.13 25.68
CA MET A 3 -8.75 -6.07 26.06
C MET A 3 -7.58 -5.94 25.08
N PRO A 4 -6.32 -5.98 25.54
CA PRO A 4 -5.17 -5.90 24.64
C PRO A 4 -5.18 -7.05 23.62
N PRO A 5 -4.67 -6.81 22.40
CA PRO A 5 -4.59 -7.87 21.41
C PRO A 5 -3.60 -8.95 21.85
N ILE A 6 -3.85 -10.19 21.43
CA ILE A 6 -2.97 -11.33 21.67
C ILE A 6 -2.27 -11.67 20.37
N TYR A 7 -0.94 -11.72 20.40
CA TYR A 7 -0.12 -12.14 19.27
C TYR A 7 0.19 -13.64 19.36
N VAL A 8 0.00 -14.34 18.25
CA VAL A 8 0.28 -15.78 18.13
C VAL A 8 1.34 -15.94 17.04
N PRO A 9 2.59 -16.26 17.38
CA PRO A 9 3.60 -16.50 16.35
C PRO A 9 3.21 -17.73 15.53
N LEU A 10 3.29 -17.63 14.21
CA LEU A 10 3.07 -18.74 13.27
C LEU A 10 4.15 -18.71 12.19
N ASP A 11 4.36 -19.85 11.55
CA ASP A 11 5.30 -19.93 10.44
C ASP A 11 4.81 -19.08 9.26
N ARG A 12 5.76 -18.40 8.61
CA ARG A 12 5.46 -17.53 7.47
C ARG A 12 4.72 -18.25 6.35
N ASP A 13 5.12 -19.49 6.06
CA ASP A 13 4.48 -20.30 5.02
C ASP A 13 3.03 -20.66 5.38
N GLU A 14 2.72 -20.85 6.67
CA GLU A 14 1.34 -21.08 7.13
C GLU A 14 0.50 -19.82 6.96
N VAL A 15 1.02 -18.66 7.34
CA VAL A 15 0.37 -17.37 7.17
C VAL A 15 0.09 -17.08 5.70
N VAL A 16 1.09 -17.30 4.82
CA VAL A 16 0.92 -17.13 3.37
C VAL A 16 -0.14 -18.08 2.82
N ARG A 17 -0.16 -19.34 3.25
CA ARG A 17 -1.20 -20.32 2.85
C ARG A 17 -2.59 -19.87 3.28
N CYS A 18 -2.74 -19.34 4.50
CA CYS A 18 -4.02 -18.84 5.00
C CYS A 18 -4.50 -17.59 4.26
N LEU A 19 -3.61 -16.68 3.92
CA LEU A 19 -3.95 -15.46 3.17
C LEU A 19 -4.30 -15.76 1.70
N GLY A 20 -3.62 -16.74 1.09
CA GLY A 20 -3.95 -17.23 -0.26
C GLY A 20 -3.96 -16.12 -1.31
N ASN A 21 -5.07 -15.99 -2.04
CA ASN A 21 -5.24 -15.02 -3.14
C ASN A 21 -5.37 -13.55 -2.69
N ARG A 22 -5.26 -13.27 -1.39
CA ARG A 22 -5.19 -11.92 -0.83
C ARG A 22 -3.79 -11.33 -0.91
N LEU A 23 -2.81 -12.16 -1.29
CA LEU A 23 -1.44 -11.76 -1.55
C LEU A 23 -1.14 -11.77 -3.06
N PRO A 24 -0.44 -10.75 -3.60
CA PRO A 24 -0.09 -9.50 -2.91
C PRO A 24 -1.32 -8.63 -2.61
N PRO A 25 -1.22 -7.70 -1.63
CA PRO A 25 -2.27 -6.72 -1.36
C PRO A 25 -2.62 -5.95 -2.64
N ARG A 26 -3.90 -5.70 -2.89
CA ARG A 26 -4.35 -4.98 -4.08
C ARG A 26 -4.18 -3.48 -3.89
N VAL A 27 -3.70 -2.79 -4.92
CA VAL A 27 -3.61 -1.32 -4.98
C VAL A 27 -4.92 -0.66 -4.57
N GLY A 28 -4.83 0.42 -3.79
CA GLY A 28 -5.98 1.19 -3.33
C GLY A 28 -6.79 0.53 -2.22
N ARG A 29 -6.39 -0.66 -1.74
CA ARG A 29 -7.05 -1.33 -0.60
C ARG A 29 -6.38 -0.92 0.71
N PRO A 30 -7.14 -0.91 1.82
CA PRO A 30 -6.57 -0.65 3.13
C PRO A 30 -5.67 -1.79 3.57
N VAL A 31 -4.57 -1.43 4.22
CA VAL A 31 -3.68 -2.35 4.93
C VAL A 31 -3.32 -1.73 6.26
N LEU A 32 -3.12 -2.55 7.27
CA LEU A 32 -2.70 -2.09 8.59
C LEU A 32 -1.25 -2.51 8.82
N ARG A 33 -0.40 -1.53 9.07
CA ARG A 33 1.02 -1.73 9.35
C ARG A 33 1.24 -1.75 10.85
N VAL A 34 1.80 -2.84 11.37
CA VAL A 34 2.17 -2.99 12.78
C VAL A 34 3.59 -2.40 12.97
N PRO A 35 3.92 -1.85 14.16
CA PRO A 35 5.26 -1.37 14.46
C PRO A 35 6.34 -2.41 14.17
N THR A 36 7.46 -1.99 13.57
CA THR A 36 8.57 -2.88 13.19
C THR A 36 9.33 -3.46 14.39
N ASP A 37 9.19 -2.84 15.56
CA ASP A 37 9.73 -3.30 16.84
C ASP A 37 8.77 -4.20 17.62
N ALA A 38 7.58 -4.50 17.07
CA ALA A 38 6.68 -5.48 17.67
C ALA A 38 7.32 -6.87 17.67
N GLU A 39 7.16 -7.58 18.79
CA GLU A 39 7.74 -8.91 19.04
C GLU A 39 7.35 -9.95 17.97
N VAL A 40 6.14 -9.82 17.42
CA VAL A 40 5.62 -10.68 16.36
C VAL A 40 5.42 -9.86 15.10
N GLN A 41 6.20 -10.17 14.06
CA GLN A 41 6.05 -9.60 12.72
C GLN A 41 5.27 -10.52 11.78
N THR A 42 5.19 -11.82 12.08
CA THR A 42 4.46 -12.80 11.28
C THR A 42 3.75 -13.79 12.19
N GLY A 43 2.46 -13.99 11.97
CA GLY A 43 1.62 -14.79 12.86
C GLY A 43 0.14 -14.45 12.76
N GLY A 44 -0.51 -14.46 13.91
CA GLY A 44 -1.89 -14.06 14.12
C GLY A 44 -2.02 -12.97 15.17
N VAL A 45 -2.98 -12.07 14.98
CA VAL A 45 -3.35 -11.03 15.95
C VAL A 45 -4.81 -11.23 16.30
N CYS A 46 -5.06 -11.67 17.53
CA CYS A 46 -6.41 -11.79 18.08
C CYS A 46 -6.81 -10.44 18.69
N VAL A 47 -7.87 -9.84 18.16
CA VAL A 47 -8.45 -8.59 18.68
C VAL A 47 -9.80 -8.85 19.32
N PHE A 48 -10.15 -8.06 20.35
CA PHE A 48 -11.37 -8.21 21.13
C PHE A 48 -12.15 -6.90 21.13
N PRO A 49 -13.01 -6.66 20.11
CA PRO A 49 -13.76 -5.41 20.03
C PRO A 49 -14.71 -5.20 21.21
N ILE A 50 -15.24 -6.29 21.78
CA ILE A 50 -16.17 -6.28 22.91
C ILE A 50 -15.63 -7.23 23.98
N GLU A 51 -15.43 -6.71 25.19
CA GLU A 51 -15.01 -7.48 26.35
C GLU A 51 -16.00 -8.61 26.66
N GLY A 52 -15.49 -9.83 26.92
CA GLY A 52 -16.30 -11.01 27.22
C GLY A 52 -16.96 -11.67 25.99
N ARG A 53 -16.71 -11.19 24.77
CA ARG A 53 -17.11 -11.86 23.53
C ARG A 53 -15.92 -12.52 22.82
N PRO A 54 -16.15 -13.54 21.97
CA PRO A 54 -15.11 -14.08 21.11
C PRO A 54 -14.44 -12.97 20.30
N GLY A 55 -13.11 -13.03 20.23
CA GLY A 55 -12.31 -12.13 19.40
C GLY A 55 -12.28 -12.56 17.93
N TYR A 56 -11.59 -11.75 17.13
CA TYR A 56 -11.30 -12.03 15.72
C TYR A 56 -9.81 -12.23 15.55
N LEU A 57 -9.43 -13.25 14.79
CA LEU A 57 -8.05 -13.53 14.44
C LEU A 57 -7.75 -12.94 13.06
N TYR A 58 -6.79 -12.02 13.00
CA TYR A 58 -6.23 -11.51 11.75
C TYR A 58 -4.84 -12.09 11.52
N TYR A 59 -4.57 -12.59 10.32
CA TYR A 59 -3.23 -13.01 9.95
C TYR A 59 -2.33 -11.78 9.71
N LEU A 60 -1.17 -11.77 10.35
CA LEU A 60 -0.14 -10.76 10.24
C LEU A 60 1.02 -11.35 9.43
N LEU A 61 1.42 -10.70 8.35
CA LEU A 61 2.53 -11.13 7.51
C LEU A 61 3.54 -10.00 7.35
N ASP A 62 4.77 -10.23 7.81
CA ASP A 62 5.90 -9.31 7.67
C ASP A 62 5.54 -7.85 8.11
N GLY A 63 4.80 -7.73 9.23
CA GLY A 63 4.35 -6.46 9.80
C GLY A 63 3.07 -5.89 9.17
N LEU A 64 2.39 -6.65 8.32
CA LEU A 64 1.27 -6.17 7.52
C LEU A 64 0.01 -7.04 7.68
N ILE A 65 -1.13 -6.41 7.97
CA ILE A 65 -2.46 -7.03 7.98
C ILE A 65 -3.22 -6.51 6.74
N VAL A 66 -3.58 -7.44 5.86
CA VAL A 66 -4.44 -7.17 4.69
C VAL A 66 -5.89 -7.47 5.02
N GLU A 67 -6.82 -7.10 4.13
CA GLU A 67 -8.22 -7.49 4.23
C GLU A 67 -8.43 -9.00 4.20
N GLN A 68 -9.25 -9.52 5.12
CA GLN A 68 -9.49 -10.95 5.33
C GLN A 68 -10.95 -11.18 5.73
N ASP A 69 -11.35 -12.45 5.81
CA ASP A 69 -12.72 -12.81 6.19
C ASP A 69 -13.03 -12.52 7.67
N ALA A 70 -12.00 -12.30 8.50
CA ALA A 70 -12.14 -11.95 9.90
C ALA A 70 -12.82 -10.59 10.10
N GLY A 71 -12.71 -9.67 9.13
CA GLY A 71 -13.33 -8.36 9.17
C GLY A 71 -12.57 -7.31 8.34
N PRO A 72 -13.12 -6.09 8.26
CA PRO A 72 -12.50 -5.00 7.53
C PRO A 72 -11.20 -4.53 8.20
N VAL A 73 -10.27 -4.06 7.38
CA VAL A 73 -9.09 -3.34 7.85
C VAL A 73 -9.42 -1.86 7.84
N ASP A 74 -9.79 -1.32 9.00
CA ASP A 74 -10.27 0.04 9.18
C ASP A 74 -9.73 0.69 10.47
N GLU A 75 -10.18 1.92 10.74
CA GLU A 75 -9.81 2.69 11.94
C GLU A 75 -10.21 1.99 13.24
N ALA A 76 -11.29 1.18 13.24
CA ALA A 76 -11.71 0.44 14.41
C ALA A 76 -10.74 -0.70 14.71
N LEU A 77 -10.25 -1.39 13.69
CA LEU A 77 -9.18 -2.38 13.86
C LEU A 77 -7.87 -1.73 14.31
N ALA A 78 -7.49 -0.60 13.70
CA ALA A 78 -6.29 0.14 14.08
C ALA A 78 -6.31 0.56 15.56
N ALA A 79 -7.45 1.02 16.07
CA ALA A 79 -7.63 1.38 17.48
C ALA A 79 -7.48 0.20 18.46
N LEU A 80 -7.68 -1.03 17.99
CA LEU A 80 -7.53 -2.26 18.79
C LEU A 80 -6.09 -2.81 18.78
N ILE A 81 -5.24 -2.35 17.87
CA ILE A 81 -3.86 -2.82 17.71
C ILE A 81 -2.91 -1.65 18.00
N PRO A 82 -2.35 -1.56 19.22
CA PRO A 82 -1.53 -0.41 19.62
C PRO A 82 -0.36 -0.13 18.68
N GLY A 83 -0.21 1.14 18.30
CA GLY A 83 0.87 1.61 17.43
C GLY A 83 0.70 1.25 15.95
N SER A 84 -0.34 0.51 15.59
CA SER A 84 -0.61 0.22 14.18
C SER A 84 -1.06 1.45 13.41
N VAL A 85 -0.73 1.49 12.12
CA VAL A 85 -1.05 2.60 11.21
C VAL A 85 -1.87 2.06 10.05
N LEU A 86 -3.03 2.66 9.82
CA LEU A 86 -3.86 2.37 8.66
C LEU A 86 -3.27 3.07 7.44
N GLU A 87 -2.92 2.29 6.44
CA GLU A 87 -2.37 2.75 5.16
C GLU A 87 -3.25 2.27 4.01
N THR A 88 -3.06 2.88 2.84
CA THR A 88 -3.63 2.38 1.59
C THR A 88 -2.50 1.84 0.74
N VAL A 89 -2.69 0.67 0.12
CA VAL A 89 -1.69 0.09 -0.77
C VAL A 89 -1.42 1.09 -1.90
N PRO A 90 -0.18 1.58 -2.06
CA PRO A 90 0.14 2.58 -3.06
C PRO A 90 -0.09 2.02 -4.46
N GLY A 91 -0.69 2.82 -5.32
CA GLY A 91 -0.67 2.56 -6.75
C GLY A 91 0.60 3.10 -7.37
N ASP A 92 0.97 2.57 -8.54
CA ASP A 92 1.99 3.21 -9.38
C ASP A 92 1.50 4.61 -9.73
N ILE A 93 2.11 5.62 -9.12
CA ILE A 93 1.93 7.01 -9.54
C ILE A 93 2.70 7.13 -10.86
N PRO A 94 2.05 7.39 -12.01
CA PRO A 94 2.78 7.63 -13.23
C PRO A 94 3.73 8.82 -13.01
N PRO A 95 4.99 8.76 -13.48
CA PRO A 95 5.93 9.85 -13.28
C PRO A 95 5.34 11.14 -13.84
N GLU A 96 5.30 12.20 -13.02
CA GLU A 96 4.90 13.54 -13.44
C GLU A 96 5.88 14.03 -14.51
N THR A 97 5.60 13.73 -15.77
CA THR A 97 6.31 14.34 -16.89
C THR A 97 5.50 15.57 -17.27
N PRO A 98 5.96 16.80 -17.01
CA PRO A 98 5.28 17.98 -17.52
C PRO A 98 5.26 17.88 -19.05
N PRO A 99 4.15 18.23 -19.74
CA PRO A 99 4.13 18.26 -21.18
C PRO A 99 5.20 19.26 -21.63
N THR A 100 6.29 18.75 -22.18
CA THR A 100 7.26 19.60 -22.86
C THR A 100 6.59 19.97 -24.17
N SER A 101 5.92 21.13 -24.20
CA SER A 101 5.52 21.72 -25.48
C SER A 101 6.76 21.81 -26.35
N PRO A 102 6.76 21.28 -27.60
CA PRO A 102 7.82 21.61 -28.52
C PRO A 102 7.75 23.13 -28.75
N SER A 103 8.80 23.85 -28.35
CA SER A 103 8.99 25.22 -28.83
C SER A 103 9.07 25.15 -30.35
N ASP A 104 8.05 25.69 -31.03
CA ASP A 104 8.12 25.99 -32.45
C ASP A 104 9.42 26.79 -32.71
N PRO A 105 10.27 26.38 -33.67
CA PRO A 105 11.37 27.24 -34.08
C PRO A 105 10.77 28.51 -34.70
N PRO A 106 11.37 29.70 -34.48
CA PRO A 106 10.96 30.88 -35.23
C PRO A 106 11.25 30.60 -36.71
N TRP A 107 10.18 30.47 -37.50
CA TRP A 107 10.23 30.56 -38.95
C TRP A 107 10.92 31.88 -39.32
N ASP A 108 12.09 31.80 -39.95
CA ASP A 108 12.79 32.95 -40.54
C ASP A 108 12.57 32.93 -42.07
N PRO A 109 11.76 33.85 -42.62
CA PRO A 109 11.54 33.93 -44.08
C PRO A 109 12.72 34.55 -44.85
N ALA A 110 13.83 34.92 -44.21
CA ALA A 110 14.90 35.69 -44.87
C ALA A 110 16.00 34.85 -45.57
N GLY A 111 15.81 33.54 -45.75
CA GLY A 111 16.83 32.63 -46.29
C GLY A 111 16.94 32.52 -47.81
N LEU A 112 16.08 33.16 -48.62
CA LEU A 112 16.23 33.15 -50.08
C LEU A 112 16.93 34.44 -50.56
N ARG A 113 18.27 34.45 -50.49
CA ARG A 113 19.08 35.37 -51.29
C ARG A 113 19.73 34.61 -52.44
N THR A 114 19.35 35.08 -53.63
CA THR A 114 19.82 34.88 -54.99
C THR A 114 21.30 34.51 -55.12
N ASP A 115 21.58 33.39 -55.78
CA ASP A 115 22.80 33.23 -56.58
C ASP A 115 22.39 33.13 -58.06
N ALA A 116 22.92 34.07 -58.84
CA ALA A 116 22.78 34.13 -60.29
C ALA A 116 23.68 33.07 -60.97
N PRO A 117 23.34 32.59 -62.17
CA PRO A 117 24.36 32.06 -63.07
C PRO A 117 24.80 33.15 -64.06
N THR A 118 26.11 33.37 -64.05
CA THR A 118 26.91 33.90 -65.15
C THR A 118 26.73 33.05 -66.41
N GLU A 119 26.36 33.68 -67.54
CA GLU A 119 27.09 33.66 -68.83
C GLU A 119 26.53 34.73 -69.78
#